data_AF-A0A2H9TF58-F1
#
_entry.id   AF-A0A2H9TF58-F1
#
_cell.length_a   1.000
_cell.length_b   1.000
_cell.length_c   1.000
_cell.angle_alpha   90.00
_cell.angle_beta   90.00
_cell.angle_gamma   90.00
#
_symmetry.space_group_name_H-M   'P 1'
#
loop_
_entity.id
_entity.type
_entity.pdbx_description
1 polymer ?
#
loop_
_entity_poly.entity_id
_entity_poly.type
_entity_poly.pdbx_seq_one_letter_code
_entity_poly.pdbx_strand_id
1 'polypeptide(L)' 'MSKRIVDKIKSLQENPFRFLEHHEGENYYKLRIGDYRALVDVDFKNKILIIQVLDKRSRIYKR' A
#
# COMPACT_ATOMS: atom_id res chain seq x y z
N MET A 1 -2.72 17.31 -2.02
CA MET A 1 -2.49 15.96 -1.42
C MET A 1 -3.29 14.85 -2.10
N SER A 2 -4.60 15.03 -2.32
CA SER A 2 -5.54 13.95 -2.67
C SER A 2 -5.31 13.26 -4.01
N LYS A 3 -5.07 14.01 -5.10
CA LYS A 3 -5.00 13.45 -6.46
C LYS A 3 -3.92 12.38 -6.65
N ARG A 4 -2.70 12.62 -6.13
CA ARG A 4 -1.59 11.66 -6.21
C ARG A 4 -1.87 10.32 -5.53
N ILE A 5 -2.58 10.33 -4.40
CA ILE A 5 -2.94 9.11 -3.68
C ILE A 5 -3.97 8.34 -4.49
N VAL A 6 -5.02 9.02 -4.96
CA VAL A 6 -6.08 8.41 -5.78
C VAL A 6 -5.52 7.81 -7.07
N ASP A 7 -4.67 8.55 -7.80
CA ASP A 7 -4.08 8.08 -9.05
C ASP A 7 -3.20 6.84 -8.81
N LYS A 8 -2.45 6.83 -7.71
CA LYS A 8 -1.61 5.68 -7.35
C LYS A 8 -2.45 4.46 -6.96
N ILE A 9 -3.53 4.64 -6.21
CA ILE A 9 -4.46 3.55 -5.87
C ILE A 9 -5.12 2.99 -7.13
N LYS A 10 -5.55 3.84 -8.07
CA LYS A 10 -6.08 3.40 -9.36
C LYS A 10 -5.08 2.56 -10.14
N SER A 11 -3.79 2.92 -10.13
CA SER A 11 -2.76 2.13 -10.79
C SER A 11 -2.56 0.73 -10.20
N LEU A 12 -2.99 0.48 -8.96
CA LEU A 12 -2.96 -0.86 -8.36
C LEU A 12 -4.01 -1.79 -8.97
N GLN A 13 -5.10 -1.26 -9.54
CA GLN A 13 -6.14 -2.09 -10.14
C GLN A 13 -5.63 -2.82 -11.38
N GLU A 14 -4.70 -2.22 -12.12
CA GLU A 14 -4.13 -2.80 -13.34
C GLU A 14 -3.03 -3.82 -13.03
N ASN A 15 -2.11 -3.49 -12.12
CA ASN A 15 -1.04 -4.40 -11.70
C ASN A 15 -0.55 -4.05 -10.29
N PRO A 16 -1.14 -4.65 -9.25
CA PRO A 16 -0.83 -4.29 -7.87
C PRO A 16 0.58 -4.72 -7.46
N PHE A 17 1.01 -5.92 -7.85
CA PHE A 17 2.31 -6.48 -7.47
C PHE A 17 3.50 -5.75 -8.09
N ARG A 18 3.27 -4.94 -9.14
CA ARG A 18 4.31 -4.05 -9.67
C ARG A 18 4.73 -2.96 -8.68
N PHE A 19 3.84 -2.56 -7.78
CA PHE A 19 4.06 -1.43 -6.87
C PHE A 19 4.09 -1.83 -5.39
N LEU A 20 3.70 -3.07 -5.09
CA LEU A 20 3.69 -3.64 -3.76
C LEU A 20 5.03 -4.32 -3.48
N GLU A 21 5.74 -3.82 -2.47
CA GLU A 21 6.94 -4.45 -1.94
C GLU A 21 6.52 -5.40 -0.81
N HIS A 22 6.82 -6.69 -0.93
CA HIS A 22 6.57 -7.65 0.14
C HIS A 22 7.52 -7.38 1.31
N HIS A 23 7.00 -7.37 2.53
CA HIS A 23 7.86 -7.26 3.71
C HIS A 23 8.14 -8.66 4.26
N GLU A 24 9.37 -9.14 4.09
CA GLU A 24 9.78 -10.42 4.68
C GLU A 24 9.58 -10.40 6.19
N GLY A 25 8.87 -11.41 6.71
CA GLY A 25 8.53 -11.57 8.12
C GLY A 25 7.14 -11.07 8.52
N GLU A 26 6.44 -10.35 7.64
CA GLU A 26 5.13 -9.77 7.93
C GLU A 26 4.11 -10.09 6.81
N ASN A 27 2.84 -10.29 7.17
CA ASN A 27 1.79 -10.68 6.21
C ASN A 27 1.23 -9.51 5.39
N TYR A 28 1.95 -8.39 5.28
CA TYR A 28 1.51 -7.20 4.57
C TYR A 28 2.51 -6.77 3.48
N TYR A 29 1.99 -6.00 2.54
CA TYR A 29 2.75 -5.36 1.48
C TYR A 29 2.87 -3.86 1.73
N LYS A 30 3.97 -3.25 1.27
CA LYS A 30 4.16 -1.80 1.32
C LYS A 30 3.90 -1.17 -0.04
N LEU A 31 3.17 -0.07 -0.02
CA LEU A 31 3.00 0.79 -1.18
C LEU A 31 3.63 2.15 -0.92
N ARG A 32 4.55 2.58 -1.79
CA ARG A 32 5.11 3.93 -1.74
C ARG A 32 4.27 4.93 -2.54
N ILE A 33 3.88 6.03 -1.90
CA ILE A 33 3.12 7.13 -2.51
C ILE A 33 3.81 8.46 -2.17
N GLY A 34 4.90 8.76 -2.86
CA GLY A 34 5.72 9.93 -2.56
C GLY A 34 6.24 9.91 -1.11
N ASP A 35 5.79 10.85 -0.29
CA ASP A 35 6.15 10.98 1.14
C ASP A 35 5.33 10.08 2.07
N TYR A 36 4.24 9.50 1.55
CA TYR A 36 3.39 8.56 2.25
C TYR A 36 3.81 7.12 1.95
N ARG A 37 3.56 6.20 2.88
CA ARG A 37 3.43 4.78 2.53
C ARG A 37 2.13 4.23 3.07
N ALA A 38 1.66 3.18 2.40
CA ALA A 38 0.55 2.37 2.86
C ALA A 38 1.01 0.97 3.22
N LEU A 39 0.43 0.39 4.26
CA LEU A 39 0.47 -1.03 4.55
C LEU A 39 -0.78 -1.66 3.96
N VAL A 40 -0.60 -2.68 3.12
CA VAL A 40 -1.63 -3.27 2.29
C VAL A 40 -1.67 -4.76 2.53
N ASP A 41 -2.81 -5.26 3.02
CA ASP A 41 -3.08 -6.69 3.04
C ASP A 41 -3.66 -7.11 1.68
N VAL A 42 -3.26 -8.31 1.25
CA VAL A 42 -3.68 -8.86 -0.04
C VAL A 42 -4.46 -10.13 0.21
N ASP A 43 -5.76 -10.09 -0.06
CA ASP A 43 -6.58 -11.28 -0.16
C ASP A 43 -6.54 -11.78 -1.61
N PHE A 44 -5.63 -12.72 -1.86
CA PHE A 44 -5.45 -13.33 -3.17
C PHE A 44 -6.68 -14.11 -3.64
N LYS A 45 -7.45 -14.70 -2.70
CA LYS A 45 -8.60 -15.53 -3.02
C LYS A 45 -9.74 -14.67 -3.57
N ASN A 46 -10.02 -13.56 -2.90
CA ASN A 46 -11.09 -12.65 -3.27
C ASN A 46 -10.62 -11.51 -4.19
N LYS A 47 -9.31 -11.42 -4.48
CA LYS A 47 -8.67 -10.34 -5.25
C LYS A 47 -8.92 -8.96 -4.65
N ILE A 48 -8.83 -8.87 -3.32
CA ILE A 48 -9.06 -7.63 -2.57
C ILE A 48 -7.72 -7.12 -2.01
N LEU A 49 -7.52 -5.81 -2.14
CA LEU A 49 -6.41 -5.09 -1.49
C LEU A 49 -6.99 -4.23 -0.38
N ILE A 50 -6.52 -4.41 0.85
CA ILE A 50 -7.01 -3.69 2.03
C ILE A 50 -5.90 -2.78 2.53
N ILE A 51 -6.14 -1.47 2.49
CA ILE A 51 -5.20 -0.49 3.07
C ILE A 51 -5.44 -0.42 4.57
N GLN A 52 -4.54 -1.02 5.35
CA GLN A 52 -4.61 -1.02 6.82
C GLN A 52 -4.14 0.31 7.41
N VAL A 53 -3.08 0.88 6.85
CA VAL A 53 -2.46 2.13 7.31
C VAL A 53 -2.07 2.96 6.10
N LEU A 54 -2.30 4.26 6.14
CA LEU A 54 -1.78 5.24 5.18
C LEU A 54 -1.28 6.46 5.94
N ASP A 55 0.04 6.65 6.01
CA ASP A 55 0.63 7.78 6.73
C ASP A 55 1.97 8.22 6.12
N LYS A 56 2.50 9.35 6.58
CA LYS A 56 3.84 9.85 6.27
C LYS A 56 4.90 8.87 6.75
N ARG A 57 6.01 8.78 6.01
CA ARG A 57 7.14 7.86 6.30
C ARG A 57 7.50 7.74 7.78
N SER A 58 7.62 8.88 8.45
CA SER A 58 8.14 8.97 9.82
C SER A 58 7.17 8.49 10.91
N ARG A 59 5.93 8.16 10.55
CA ARG A 59 4.86 7.81 11.50
C ARG A 59 4.35 6.38 11.37
N ILE A 60 4.72 5.67 10.30
CA ILE A 60 4.17 4.34 9.99
C ILE A 60 4.53 3.29 11.04
N TYR A 61 5.73 3.33 11.61
CA TYR A 61 6.21 2.36 12.60
C TYR A 61 6.17 2.89 14.05
N LYS A 62 5.45 3.99 14.30
CA LYS A 62 5.34 4.58 15.66
C LYS A 62 4.12 4.05 16.44
N ARG A 63 3.54 2.94 16.01
CA ARG A 63 2.41 2.29 16.67
C ARG A 63 2.83 0.96 17.26
#